data_AF-A0A3L7LRG5-F1
#
_entry.id   AF-A0A3L7LRG5-F1
#
_cell.length_a   1.000
_cell.length_b   1.000
_cell.length_c   1.000
_cell.angle_alpha   90.00
_cell.angle_beta   90.00
_cell.angle_gamma   90.00
#
_symmetry.space_group_name_H-M   'P 1'
#
loop_
_entity.id
_entity.type
_entity.pdbx_description
1 polymer ?
#
loop_
_entity_poly.entity_id
_entity_poly.type
_entity_poly.pdbx_seq_one_letter_code
_entity_poly.pdbx_strand_id
1 'polypeptide(L)'
;AITGIPLATVLNVTMFVLCIAQLGPLPVLIPSMIWLYLSGDTTWGTVLLVWSCVVVTLDNILRPIFIHMGADLPMLLVLCGVLGGLLAFGMIGLFIGPVVLAVSWRLVLAWMQEAPPPGKIDNPEKQLKESHESR
;
A
#
# COMPACT_ATOMS: atom_id res chain seq x y z
N ALA A 1 7.09 30.47 6.86
CA ALA A 1 7.53 31.84 7.20
C ALA A 1 6.89 32.39 8.48
N ILE A 2 5.79 31.83 9.01
CA ILE A 2 5.03 32.43 10.12
C ILE A 2 5.42 31.89 11.52
N THR A 3 6.19 30.79 11.60
CA THR A 3 6.51 30.11 12.88
C THR A 3 7.99 30.09 13.27
N GLY A 4 8.88 30.78 12.54
CA GLY A 4 10.28 30.94 12.95
C GLY A 4 11.09 29.64 13.11
N ILE A 5 10.65 28.52 12.50
CA ILE A 5 11.34 27.22 12.62
C ILE A 5 12.53 27.20 11.64
N PRO A 6 13.80 27.22 12.12
CA PRO A 6 14.99 27.20 11.25
C PRO A 6 15.13 25.88 10.45
N LEU A 7 14.39 24.84 10.83
CA LEU A 7 14.38 23.52 10.17
C LEU A 7 13.12 23.25 9.33
N ALA A 8 12.23 24.24 9.12
CA ALA A 8 10.96 24.06 8.39
C ALA A 8 11.14 23.45 7.01
N THR A 9 12.20 23.82 6.30
CA THR A 9 12.51 23.29 4.97
C THR A 9 12.84 21.80 5.01
N VAL A 10 13.58 21.33 6.02
CA VAL A 10 13.94 19.92 6.17
C VAL A 10 12.72 19.08 6.56
N LEU A 11 11.85 19.63 7.42
CA LEU A 11 10.56 19.01 7.75
C LEU A 11 9.64 18.93 6.52
N ASN A 12 9.56 19.97 5.70
CA ASN A 12 8.77 19.95 4.46
C ASN A 12 9.31 18.95 3.45
N VAL A 13 10.62 18.89 3.23
CA VAL A 13 11.24 17.90 2.33
C VAL A 13 11.00 16.49 2.84
N THR A 14 11.17 16.26 4.14
CA THR A 14 10.87 14.97 4.78
C THR A 14 9.39 14.60 4.64
N MET A 15 8.49 15.56 4.82
CA MET A 15 7.05 15.37 4.64
C MET A 15 6.69 15.07 3.19
N PHE A 16 7.36 15.69 2.22
CA PHE A 16 7.18 15.40 0.79
C PHE A 16 7.66 13.98 0.45
N VAL A 17 8.82 13.57 0.96
CA VAL A 17 9.36 12.21 0.79
C VAL A 17 8.48 11.16 1.46
N LEU A 18 7.96 11.44 2.66
CA LEU A 18 7.00 10.55 3.33
C LEU A 18 5.65 10.47 2.62
N CYS A 19 5.19 11.56 2.00
CA CYS A 19 3.98 11.59 1.20
C CYS A 19 4.10 10.62 0.00
N ILE A 20 5.28 10.59 -0.64
CA ILE A 20 5.59 9.62 -1.70
C ILE A 20 5.70 8.20 -1.14
N ALA A 21 6.25 8.04 0.06
CA ALA A 21 6.41 6.72 0.68
C ALA A 21 5.08 6.11 1.16
N GLN A 22 3.96 6.86 1.18
CA GLN A 22 2.65 6.40 1.66
C GLN A 22 2.70 5.76 3.07
N LEU A 23 3.71 6.10 3.90
CA LEU A 23 3.99 5.46 5.19
C LEU A 23 3.21 6.07 6.37
N GLY A 24 2.29 7.01 6.11
CA GLY A 24 1.59 7.77 7.13
C GLY A 24 2.46 8.90 7.73
N PRO A 25 1.88 9.90 8.40
CA PRO A 25 2.57 11.10 8.89
C PRO A 25 3.19 10.93 10.29
N LEU A 26 3.00 9.76 10.92
CA LEU A 26 3.55 9.38 12.23
C LEU A 26 5.03 9.74 12.43
N PRO A 27 5.95 9.44 11.49
CA PRO A 27 7.39 9.72 11.69
C PRO A 27 7.72 11.21 11.66
N VAL A 28 6.85 12.06 11.08
CA VAL A 28 7.03 13.52 11.03
C VAL A 28 6.39 14.21 12.23
N LEU A 29 5.24 13.70 12.69
CA LEU A 29 4.51 14.28 13.82
C LEU A 29 5.27 14.14 15.15
N ILE A 30 5.98 13.03 15.36
CA ILE A 30 6.77 12.78 16.59
C ILE A 30 7.85 13.84 16.81
N PRO A 31 8.81 14.08 15.89
CA PRO A 31 9.82 15.11 16.08
C PRO A 31 9.23 16.52 16.12
N SER A 32 8.12 16.78 15.41
CA SER A 32 7.45 18.07 15.43
C SER A 32 6.80 18.37 16.79
N MET A 33 6.17 17.39 17.44
CA MET A 33 5.65 17.54 18.82
C MET A 33 6.77 17.80 19.83
N ILE A 34 7.88 17.04 19.76
CA ILE A 34 9.01 17.19 20.68
C ILE A 34 9.59 18.61 20.60
N TRP A 35 9.75 19.14 19.38
CA TRP A 35 10.28 20.49 19.18
C TRP A 35 9.37 21.59 19.73
N LEU A 36 8.06 21.41 19.61
CA LEU A 36 7.09 22.40 20.02
C LEU A 36 6.96 22.50 21.54
N TYR A 37 7.07 21.37 22.24
CA TYR A 37 7.19 21.35 23.69
C TYR A 37 8.50 21.99 24.18
N LEU A 38 9.61 21.82 23.46
CA LEU A 38 10.89 22.47 23.76
C LEU A 38 10.86 23.99 23.51
N SER A 39 10.06 24.46 22.56
CA SER A 39 9.93 25.89 22.21
C SER A 39 9.00 26.67 23.16
N GLY A 40 8.35 26.00 24.11
CA GLY A 40 7.49 26.63 25.12
C GLY A 40 6.04 26.89 24.66
N ASP A 41 5.70 26.60 23.41
CA ASP A 41 4.35 26.77 22.86
C ASP A 41 3.45 25.56 23.18
N THR A 42 3.09 25.43 24.47
CA THR A 42 2.31 24.29 24.98
C THR A 42 0.92 24.19 24.34
N THR A 43 0.29 25.33 24.01
CA THR A 43 -1.02 25.37 23.34
C THR A 43 -0.97 24.70 21.96
N TRP A 44 0.02 25.04 21.15
CA TRP A 44 0.20 24.44 19.83
C TRP A 44 0.64 22.98 19.91
N GLY A 45 1.45 22.63 20.92
CA GLY A 45 1.81 21.24 21.24
C GLY A 45 0.59 20.36 21.53
N THR A 46 -0.37 20.88 22.29
CA THR A 46 -1.59 20.13 22.65
C THR A 46 -2.51 19.95 21.44
N VAL A 47 -2.67 20.98 20.60
CA VAL A 47 -3.44 20.91 19.35
C VAL A 47 -2.85 19.86 18.40
N LEU A 48 -1.52 19.86 18.22
CA LEU A 48 -0.85 18.87 17.37
C LEU A 48 -0.93 17.45 17.93
N LEU A 49 -0.93 17.29 19.26
CA LEU A 49 -1.10 15.99 19.89
C LEU A 49 -2.50 15.41 19.63
N VAL A 50 -3.55 16.22 19.82
CA VAL A 50 -4.93 15.82 19.51
C VAL A 50 -5.08 15.48 18.03
N TRP A 51 -4.56 16.35 17.14
CA TRP A 51 -4.58 16.10 15.71
C TRP A 51 -3.85 14.81 15.33
N SER A 52 -2.66 14.59 15.89
CA SER A 52 -1.88 13.37 15.65
C SER A 52 -2.63 12.12 16.11
N CYS A 53 -3.37 12.17 17.22
CA CYS A 53 -4.16 11.03 17.68
C CYS A 53 -5.26 10.65 16.67
N VAL A 54 -5.96 11.64 16.11
CA VAL A 54 -6.97 11.44 15.06
C VAL A 54 -6.34 10.80 13.82
N VAL A 55 -5.20 11.33 13.38
CA VAL A 55 -4.51 10.86 12.18
C VAL A 55 -3.98 9.43 12.37
N VAL A 56 -3.38 9.12 13.52
CA VAL A 56 -2.92 7.76 13.86
C VAL A 56 -4.07 6.77 13.84
N THR A 57 -5.22 7.17 14.37
CA THR A 57 -6.42 6.32 14.38
C THR A 57 -6.91 6.07 12.95
N LEU A 58 -6.94 7.10 12.10
CA LEU A 58 -7.26 6.96 10.68
C LEU A 58 -6.29 6.01 9.98
N ASP A 59 -4.98 6.22 10.08
CA ASP A 59 -3.98 5.37 9.43
C ASP A 59 -4.04 3.91 9.90
N ASN A 60 -4.33 3.69 11.19
CA ASN A 60 -4.50 2.36 11.77
C ASN A 60 -5.81 1.68 11.38
N ILE A 61 -6.82 2.42 10.88
CA ILE A 61 -8.09 1.87 10.36
C ILE A 61 -8.01 1.66 8.84
N LEU A 62 -7.35 2.58 8.12
CA LEU A 62 -7.13 2.46 6.68
C LEU A 62 -6.29 1.21 6.36
N ARG A 63 -5.28 0.91 7.18
CA ARG A 63 -4.42 -0.27 7.02
C ARG A 63 -5.18 -1.61 7.01
N PRO A 64 -6.03 -1.96 8.00
CA PRO A 64 -6.81 -3.20 7.98
C PRO A 64 -7.91 -3.21 6.93
N ILE A 65 -8.53 -2.07 6.58
CA ILE A 65 -9.49 -2.00 5.46
C ILE A 65 -8.80 -2.35 4.15
N PHE A 66 -7.59 -1.83 3.92
CA PHE A 66 -6.80 -2.15 2.73
C PHE A 66 -6.32 -3.61 2.71
N ILE A 67 -6.07 -4.22 3.86
CA ILE A 67 -5.70 -5.65 3.97
C ILE A 67 -6.91 -6.56 3.75
N HIS A 68 -8.09 -6.24 4.32
CA HIS A 68 -9.30 -7.06 4.20
C HIS A 68 -9.92 -7.04 2.80
N MET A 69 -9.73 -5.97 2.03
CA MET A 69 -10.13 -5.92 0.61
C MET A 69 -9.20 -6.72 -0.31
N GLY A 70 -8.04 -7.16 0.18
CA GLY A 70 -6.92 -7.68 -0.61
C GLY A 70 -6.86 -9.20 -0.78
N ALA A 71 -8.01 -9.89 -0.83
CA ALA A 71 -8.03 -11.32 -1.07
C ALA A 71 -7.82 -11.75 -2.53
N ASP A 72 -7.68 -10.88 -3.54
CA ASP A 72 -7.30 -11.34 -4.91
C ASP A 72 -6.71 -10.29 -5.89
N LEU A 73 -6.79 -8.99 -5.62
CA LEU A 73 -6.02 -7.99 -6.35
C LEU A 73 -5.26 -7.14 -5.33
N PRO A 74 -3.92 -7.19 -5.29
CA PRO A 74 -3.18 -6.47 -4.28
C PRO A 74 -3.38 -4.97 -4.52
N MET A 75 -4.19 -4.33 -3.69
CA MET A 75 -4.35 -2.86 -3.68
C MET A 75 -2.98 -2.17 -3.55
N LEU A 76 -2.06 -2.80 -2.82
CA LEU A 76 -0.66 -2.41 -2.74
C LEU A 76 0.02 -2.38 -4.12
N LEU A 77 -0.32 -3.30 -5.02
CA LEU A 77 0.19 -3.36 -6.39
C LEU A 77 -0.35 -2.22 -7.24
N VAL A 78 -1.62 -1.84 -7.05
CA VAL A 78 -2.22 -0.67 -7.69
C VAL A 78 -1.56 0.61 -7.18
N LEU A 79 -1.39 0.78 -5.87
CA LEU A 79 -0.69 1.91 -5.25
C LEU A 79 0.77 1.99 -5.71
N CYS A 80 1.49 0.86 -5.70
CA CYS A 80 2.85 0.76 -6.21
C CYS A 80 2.91 1.10 -7.71
N GLY A 81 1.90 0.72 -8.48
CA GLY A 81 1.80 1.07 -9.89
C GLY A 81 1.53 2.53 -10.13
N VAL A 82 0.63 3.16 -9.36
CA VAL A 82 0.42 4.61 -9.43
C VAL A 82 1.70 5.36 -9.07
N LEU A 83 2.34 5.05 -7.93
CA LEU A 83 3.54 5.72 -7.45
C LEU A 83 4.73 5.49 -8.39
N GLY A 84 4.95 4.24 -8.81
CA GLY A 84 6.00 3.87 -9.74
C GLY A 84 5.80 4.48 -11.13
N GLY A 85 4.55 4.49 -11.62
CA GLY A 85 4.18 5.15 -12.87
C GLY A 85 4.40 6.67 -12.81
N LEU A 86 3.98 7.30 -11.71
CA LEU A 86 4.20 8.73 -11.47
C LEU A 86 5.70 9.09 -11.48
N LEU A 87 6.55 8.26 -10.88
CA LEU A 87 8.00 8.48 -10.86
C LEU A 87 8.66 8.21 -12.22
N ALA A 88 8.21 7.20 -12.97
CA ALA A 88 8.79 6.82 -14.26
C ALA A 88 8.36 7.74 -15.42
N PHE A 89 7.09 8.12 -15.46
CA PHE A 89 6.49 8.83 -16.61
C PHE A 89 5.71 10.10 -16.21
N GLY A 90 5.75 10.52 -14.94
CA GLY A 90 5.03 11.70 -14.47
C GLY A 90 3.51 11.50 -14.44
N MET A 91 2.74 12.55 -14.71
CA MET A 91 1.26 12.51 -14.65
C MET A 91 0.63 11.45 -15.57
N ILE A 92 1.25 11.14 -16.70
CA ILE A 92 0.76 10.11 -17.63
C ILE A 92 0.89 8.71 -17.01
N GLY A 93 1.92 8.51 -16.19
CA GLY A 93 2.16 7.26 -15.48
C GLY A 93 1.14 6.92 -14.41
N LEU A 94 0.33 7.88 -13.93
CA LEU A 94 -0.80 7.60 -13.03
C LEU A 94 -1.85 6.67 -13.68
N PHE A 95 -2.03 6.78 -15.00
CA PHE A 95 -2.95 5.90 -15.74
C PHE A 95 -2.26 4.62 -16.19
N ILE A 96 -1.03 4.72 -16.67
CA ILE A 96 -0.29 3.58 -17.27
C ILE A 96 0.22 2.61 -16.19
N GLY A 97 0.70 3.14 -15.06
CA GLY A 97 1.35 2.37 -14.01
C GLY A 97 0.46 1.25 -13.44
N PRO A 98 -0.78 1.55 -12.99
CA PRO A 98 -1.71 0.54 -12.50
C PRO A 98 -2.08 -0.50 -13.55
N VAL A 99 -2.28 -0.08 -14.79
CA VAL A 99 -2.69 -0.95 -15.89
C VAL A 99 -1.58 -1.97 -16.20
N VAL A 100 -0.33 -1.52 -16.33
CA VAL A 100 0.81 -2.40 -16.62
C VAL A 100 1.06 -3.40 -15.49
N LEU A 101 0.95 -2.97 -14.23
CA LEU A 101 1.10 -3.86 -13.08
C LEU A 101 -0.05 -4.86 -12.95
N ALA A 102 -1.29 -4.46 -13.22
CA ALA A 102 -2.43 -5.36 -13.23
C ALA A 102 -2.27 -6.46 -14.31
N VAL A 103 -1.83 -6.09 -15.52
CA VAL A 103 -1.57 -7.04 -16.61
C VAL A 103 -0.41 -7.98 -16.25
N SER A 104 0.69 -7.45 -15.73
CA SER A 104 1.84 -8.26 -15.29
C SER A 104 1.44 -9.26 -14.21
N TRP A 105 0.64 -8.84 -13.23
CA TRP A 105 0.12 -9.72 -12.19
C TRP A 105 -0.78 -10.82 -12.74
N ARG A 106 -1.69 -10.48 -13.64
CA ARG A 106 -2.55 -11.46 -14.33
C ARG A 106 -1.71 -12.47 -15.14
N LEU A 107 -0.64 -12.02 -15.78
CA LEU A 107 0.25 -12.89 -16.55
C LEU A 107 1.03 -13.85 -15.65
N VAL A 108 1.55 -13.38 -14.52
CA VAL A 108 2.22 -14.21 -13.51
C VAL A 108 1.25 -15.22 -12.91
N LEU A 109 0.03 -14.80 -12.57
CA LEU A 109 -1.00 -15.70 -12.07
C LEU A 109 -1.39 -16.77 -13.08
N ALA A 110 -1.58 -16.41 -14.35
CA ALA A 110 -1.86 -17.37 -15.41
C ALA A 110 -0.71 -18.38 -15.54
N TRP A 111 0.54 -17.91 -15.54
CA TRP A 111 1.71 -18.79 -15.57
C TRP A 111 1.78 -19.73 -14.36
N MET A 112 1.45 -19.25 -13.15
CA MET A 112 1.41 -20.06 -11.94
C MET A 112 0.25 -21.08 -11.93
N GLN A 113 -0.89 -20.74 -12.54
CA GLN A 113 -2.07 -21.62 -12.60
C GLN A 113 -1.99 -22.66 -13.72
N GLU A 114 -1.13 -22.43 -14.73
CA GLU A 114 -0.81 -23.43 -15.75
C GLU A 114 0.04 -24.59 -15.20
N ALA A 115 0.62 -24.45 -14.00
CA ALA A 115 1.24 -25.57 -13.29
C ALA A 115 0.13 -26.49 -12.75
N PRO A 116 -0.07 -27.70 -13.31
CA PRO A 116 -1.11 -28.59 -12.83
C PRO A 116 -0.80 -28.90 -11.36
N PRO A 117 -1.80 -28.89 -10.45
CA PRO A 117 -1.59 -29.46 -9.13
C PRO A 117 -1.05 -30.88 -9.31
N PRO A 118 -0.01 -31.32 -8.58
CA PRO A 118 0.45 -32.71 -8.65
C PRO A 118 -0.78 -33.58 -8.42
N GLY A 119 -1.12 -34.36 -9.45
CA GLY A 119 -2.46 -34.85 -9.70
C GLY A 119 -3.23 -35.21 -8.44
N LYS A 120 -4.31 -34.48 -8.18
CA LYS A 120 -5.39 -35.07 -7.39
C LYS A 120 -5.91 -36.21 -8.28
N ILE A 121 -5.47 -37.42 -7.96
CA ILE A 121 -6.05 -38.67 -8.44
C ILE A 121 -7.50 -38.66 -7.95
N ASP A 122 -8.38 -37.96 -8.66
CA ASP A 122 -9.82 -38.01 -8.46
C ASP A 122 -10.30 -39.34 -9.03
N ASN A 123 -10.31 -40.31 -8.13
CA ASN A 123 -10.99 -41.59 -8.22
C ASN A 123 -10.65 -42.49 -9.43
N PRO A 124 -9.77 -43.50 -9.29
CA PRO A 124 -9.44 -44.46 -10.35
C PRO A 124 -10.66 -45.27 -10.86
N GLU A 125 -11.79 -45.29 -10.15
CA GLU A 125 -12.99 -46.01 -10.58
C GLU A 125 -13.73 -45.40 -11.79
N LYS A 126 -13.63 -44.09 -12.04
CA LYS A 126 -14.33 -43.48 -13.20
C LYS A 126 -13.67 -43.83 -14.53
N GLN A 127 -12.33 -43.86 -14.59
CA GLN A 127 -11.60 -44.21 -15.81
C GLN A 127 -11.71 -45.70 -16.16
N LEU A 128 -11.86 -46.57 -15.16
CA LEU A 128 -12.09 -48.00 -15.40
C LEU A 128 -13.49 -48.25 -15.98
N LYS A 129 -14.53 -47.53 -15.53
CA LYS A 129 -15.90 -47.70 -16.04
C LYS A 129 -16.06 -47.29 -17.51
N GLU A 130 -15.45 -46.18 -17.93
CA GLU A 130 -15.51 -45.74 -19.34
C GLU A 130 -14.75 -46.70 -20.29
N SER A 131 -13.68 -47.36 -19.80
CA SER A 131 -12.94 -48.40 -20.54
C SER A 131 -13.74 -49.71 -20.68
N HIS A 132 -14.59 -50.03 -19.70
CA HIS A 132 -15.44 -51.22 -19.70
C HIS A 132 -16.77 -51.04 -20.44
N GLU A 133 -17.27 -49.81 -20.60
CA GLU A 133 -18.54 -49.52 -21.31
C GLU A 133 -18.35 -49.40 -22.83
N SER A 134 -17.11 -49.15 -23.28
CA SER A 134 -16.77 -49.04 -24.70
C SER A 134 -16.29 -50.36 -25.34
N ARG A 135 -16.50 -51.50 -24.68
CA ARG A 135 -16.12 -52.85 -25.15
C ARG A 135 -17.30 -53.81 -25.09
#